data_AF-A0A7X1E3J0-F1
#
_entry.id   AF-A0A7X1E3J0-F1
#
_cell.length_a   1.000
_cell.length_b   1.000
_cell.length_c   1.000
_cell.angle_alpha   90.00
_cell.angle_beta   90.00
_cell.angle_gamma   90.00
#
_symmetry.space_group_name_H-M   'P 1'
#
loop_
_entity.id
_entity.type
_entity.pdbx_description
1 polymer ?
#
loop_
_entity_poly.entity_id
_entity_poly.type
_entity_poly.pdbx_seq_one_letter_code
_entity_poly.pdbx_strand_id
1 'polypeptide(L)'
;MVLGEFCAIYSEVATARLAQANDGSAWTSFVIPVLLMCFAGLCLLGAYWLGYVAVGDIWIVTVVSVTSLLLLEPLVVWGLFQEAPGRGALIGFCLGALGMLSTVLL
;
A
#
# COMPACT_ATOMS: atom_id res chain seq x y z
N MET A 1 10.04 -3.60 -3.31
CA MET A 1 8.93 -2.71 -3.66
C MET A 1 7.62 -3.28 -3.15
N VAL A 2 7.02 -4.23 -3.88
CA VAL A 2 5.79 -4.99 -3.54
C VAL A 2 5.75 -5.43 -2.07
N LEU A 3 6.82 -6.02 -1.56
CA LEU A 3 6.87 -6.50 -0.17
C LEU A 3 6.83 -5.35 0.86
N GLY A 4 7.50 -4.23 0.58
CA GLY A 4 7.46 -3.04 1.43
C GLY A 4 6.07 -2.40 1.42
N GLU A 5 5.44 -2.28 0.25
CA GLU A 5 4.07 -1.76 0.11
C GLU A 5 3.05 -2.65 0.80
N PHE A 6 3.13 -3.97 0.61
CA PHE A 6 2.27 -4.92 1.29
C PHE A 6 2.38 -4.79 2.82
N CYS A 7 3.61 -4.73 3.34
CA CYS A 7 3.85 -4.52 4.76
C CYS A 7 3.31 -3.17 5.27
N ALA A 8 3.48 -2.10 4.51
CA ALA A 8 2.96 -0.77 4.84
C ALA A 8 1.43 -0.79 4.91
N ILE A 9 0.77 -1.21 3.83
CA ILE A 9 -0.70 -1.28 3.75
C ILE A 9 -1.25 -2.20 4.83
N TYR A 10 -0.65 -3.38 5.04
CA TYR A 10 -1.09 -4.30 6.09
C TYR A 10 -1.05 -3.63 7.47
N SER A 11 0.00 -2.85 7.78
CA SER A 11 0.09 -2.13 9.04
C SER A 11 -1.01 -1.07 9.21
N GLU A 12 -1.33 -0.32 8.15
CA GLU A 12 -2.41 0.68 8.14
C GLU A 12 -3.78 0.02 8.33
N VAL A 13 -4.07 -1.03 7.55
CA VAL A 13 -5.36 -1.74 7.61
C VAL A 13 -5.49 -2.49 8.95
N ALA A 14 -4.42 -3.06 9.49
CA ALA A 14 -4.41 -3.71 10.79
C ALA A 14 -4.67 -2.72 11.93
N THR A 15 -4.08 -1.52 11.89
CA THR A 15 -4.39 -0.46 12.88
C THR A 15 -5.84 -0.01 12.79
N ALA A 16 -6.40 0.10 11.58
CA ALA A 16 -7.82 0.40 11.38
C ALA A 16 -8.73 -0.71 11.94
N ARG A 17 -8.36 -2.00 11.77
CA ARG A 17 -9.09 -3.13 12.39
C ARG A 17 -9.00 -3.11 13.91
N LEU A 18 -7.84 -2.79 14.48
CA LEU A 18 -7.66 -2.66 15.93
C LEU A 18 -8.51 -1.52 16.49
N ALA A 19 -8.63 -0.40 15.78
CA ALA A 19 -9.51 0.70 16.16
C ALA A 19 -11.00 0.29 16.13
N GLN A 20 -11.40 -0.57 15.18
CA GLN A 20 -12.76 -1.12 15.10
C GLN A 20 -13.06 -2.09 16.26
N ALA A 21 -12.06 -2.85 16.73
CA ALA A 21 -12.23 -3.92 17.73
C ALA A 21 -12.39 -3.43 19.19
N ASN A 22 -12.13 -2.16 19.48
CA ASN A 22 -12.42 -1.48 20.76
C ASN A 22 -11.98 -2.23 22.04
N ASP A 23 -10.85 -2.94 22.00
CA ASP A 23 -10.25 -3.57 23.17
C ASP A 23 -9.31 -2.59 23.89
N GLY A 24 -9.57 -2.34 25.17
CA GLY A 24 -8.92 -1.32 26.01
C GLY A 24 -7.40 -1.46 26.26
N SER A 25 -6.68 -2.32 25.53
CA SER A 25 -5.22 -2.47 25.55
C SER A 25 -4.52 -1.86 24.32
N ALA A 26 -5.07 -0.76 23.81
CA ALA A 26 -4.70 -0.13 22.54
C ALA A 26 -3.20 0.15 22.33
N TRP A 27 -2.45 0.42 23.40
CA TRP A 27 -1.03 0.82 23.29
C TRP A 27 -0.08 -0.32 22.93
N THR A 28 -0.25 -1.52 23.50
CA THR A 28 0.62 -2.67 23.21
C THR A 28 0.33 -3.27 21.84
N SER A 29 -0.94 -3.28 21.42
CA SER A 29 -1.34 -3.76 20.09
C SER A 29 -0.91 -2.83 18.96
N PHE A 30 -0.64 -1.55 19.23
CA PHE A 30 -0.14 -0.60 18.24
C PHE A 30 1.35 -0.76 17.92
N VAL A 31 2.14 -1.40 18.81
CA VAL A 31 3.59 -1.58 18.62
C VAL A 31 3.91 -2.47 17.43
N ILE A 32 3.13 -3.54 17.21
CA ILE A 32 3.37 -4.48 16.11
C ILE A 32 3.19 -3.81 14.74
N PRO A 33 2.07 -3.11 14.44
CA PRO A 33 1.93 -2.37 13.19
C PRO A 33 3.02 -1.31 12.99
N VAL A 34 3.41 -0.57 14.04
CA VAL A 34 4.44 0.47 13.93
C VAL A 34 5.80 -0.14 13.56
N LEU A 35 6.21 -1.25 14.19
CA LEU A 35 7.43 -1.96 13.81
C LEU A 35 7.39 -2.44 12.36
N LEU A 36 6.24 -2.96 11.94
CA LEU A 36 6.01 -3.44 10.58
C LEU A 36 6.09 -2.29 9.57
N MET A 37 5.59 -1.10 9.92
CA MET A 37 5.69 0.11 9.11
C MET A 37 7.14 0.63 9.01
N CYS A 38 7.91 0.59 10.10
CA CYS A 38 9.33 0.93 10.05
C CYS A 38 10.11 -0.02 9.13
N PHE A 39 9.84 -1.32 9.20
CA PHE A 39 10.44 -2.30 8.30
C PHE A 39 10.01 -2.08 6.84
N ALA A 40 8.73 -1.79 6.62
CA ALA A 40 8.19 -1.45 5.31
C ALA A 40 8.89 -0.23 4.71
N GLY A 41 9.09 0.82 5.50
CA GLY A 41 9.80 2.04 5.10
C GLY A 41 11.23 1.77 4.64
N LEU A 42 11.98 0.92 5.36
CA LEU A 42 13.32 0.51 4.95
C LEU A 42 13.31 -0.26 3.62
N CYS A 43 12.35 -1.16 3.44
CA CYS A 43 12.19 -1.93 2.20
C CYS A 43 11.81 -1.04 1.00
N LEU A 44 10.97 -0.03 1.22
CA LEU A 44 10.56 0.95 0.22
C LEU A 44 11.72 1.86 -0.19
N LEU A 45 12.45 2.42 0.77
CA LEU A 45 13.63 3.25 0.50
C LEU A 45 14.68 2.47 -0.29
N GLY A 46 14.95 1.23 0.10
CA GLY A 46 15.85 0.34 -0.64
C GLY A 46 15.37 0.05 -2.05
N ALA A 47 14.06 -0.18 -2.23
CA ALA A 47 13.48 -0.44 -3.55
C ALA A 47 13.56 0.76 -4.48
N TYR A 48 13.30 1.97 -3.97
CA TYR A 48 13.42 3.21 -4.75
C TYR A 48 14.86 3.49 -5.14
N TRP A 49 15.80 3.30 -4.22
CA TRP A 49 17.22 3.46 -4.53
C TRP A 49 17.65 2.44 -5.58
N LEU A 50 17.39 1.15 -5.37
CA LEU A 50 17.80 0.10 -6.31
C LEU A 50 17.11 0.27 -7.67
N GLY A 51 15.83 0.63 -7.68
CA GLY A 51 15.05 0.89 -8.90
C GLY A 51 15.64 2.06 -9.69
N TYR A 52 15.99 3.15 -9.02
CA TYR A 52 16.61 4.30 -9.69
C TYR A 52 18.01 3.96 -10.22
N VAL A 53 18.81 3.18 -9.47
CA VAL A 53 20.13 2.73 -9.94
C VAL A 53 20.02 1.81 -11.16
N ALA A 54 19.00 0.94 -11.23
CA ALA A 54 18.84 -0.01 -12.32
C ALA A 54 18.25 0.62 -13.59
N VAL A 55 17.29 1.53 -13.45
CA VAL A 55 16.53 2.10 -14.57
C VAL A 55 17.05 3.48 -14.99
N GLY A 56 17.61 4.25 -14.06
CA GLY A 56 18.08 5.63 -14.27
C GLY A 56 16.95 6.67 -14.39
N ASP A 57 15.69 6.23 -14.38
CA ASP A 57 14.51 7.09 -14.48
C ASP A 57 13.61 6.90 -13.26
N ILE A 58 13.42 7.99 -12.50
CA ILE A 58 12.55 7.99 -11.31
C ILE A 58 11.08 7.84 -11.67
N TRP A 59 10.65 8.30 -12.86
CA TRP A 59 9.26 8.22 -13.30
C TRP A 59 8.82 6.78 -13.54
N ILE A 60 9.70 5.95 -14.10
CA ILE A 60 9.39 4.53 -14.29
C ILE A 60 9.28 3.85 -12.91
N VAL A 61 10.20 4.14 -11.99
CA VAL A 61 10.17 3.58 -10.64
C VAL A 61 8.88 4.00 -9.90
N THR A 62 8.49 5.28 -9.99
CA THR A 62 7.25 5.77 -9.35
C THR A 62 6.00 5.19 -9.99
N VAL A 63 5.93 5.05 -11.32
CA VAL A 63 4.76 4.44 -11.99
C VAL A 63 4.60 2.98 -11.57
N VAL A 64 5.69 2.21 -11.47
CA VAL A 64 5.67 0.84 -10.96
C VAL A 64 5.19 0.81 -9.50
N SER A 65 5.64 1.77 -8.67
CA SER A 65 5.22 1.93 -7.27
C SER A 65 3.72 2.10 -7.15
N VAL A 66 3.20 3.12 -7.85
CA VAL A 66 1.81 3.47 -7.70
C VAL A 66 0.92 2.40 -8.31
N THR A 67 1.33 1.78 -9.43
CA THR A 67 0.58 0.64 -10.00
C THR A 67 0.51 -0.52 -9.02
N SER A 68 1.62 -0.83 -8.36
CA SER A 68 1.70 -1.90 -7.36
C SER A 68 0.82 -1.59 -6.14
N LEU A 69 0.89 -0.37 -5.58
CA LEU A 69 -0.01 0.11 -4.52
C LEU A 69 -1.48 -0.01 -4.91
N LEU A 70 -1.84 0.46 -6.10
CA LEU A 70 -3.23 0.50 -6.59
C LEU A 70 -3.82 -0.92 -6.65
N LEU A 71 -3.03 -1.93 -6.99
CA LEU A 71 -3.45 -3.34 -6.99
C LEU A 71 -3.45 -3.99 -5.60
N LEU A 72 -2.43 -3.71 -4.79
CA LEU A 72 -2.22 -4.34 -3.48
C LEU A 72 -3.22 -3.88 -2.44
N GLU A 73 -3.50 -2.57 -2.40
CA GLU A 73 -4.35 -1.95 -1.39
C GLU A 73 -5.76 -2.58 -1.30
N PRO A 74 -6.54 -2.69 -2.39
CA PRO A 74 -7.86 -3.33 -2.32
C PRO A 74 -7.77 -4.82 -1.96
N LEU A 75 -6.69 -5.51 -2.32
CA LEU A 75 -6.51 -6.93 -2.01
C LEU A 75 -6.25 -7.16 -0.51
N VAL A 76 -5.44 -6.30 0.11
CA VAL A 76 -5.18 -6.35 1.56
C VAL A 76 -6.42 -5.93 2.36
N VAL A 77 -7.10 -4.86 1.94
CA VAL A 77 -8.35 -4.41 2.57
C VAL A 77 -9.42 -5.49 2.50
N TRP A 78 -9.61 -6.11 1.34
CA TRP A 78 -10.53 -7.24 1.19
C TRP A 78 -10.12 -8.43 2.07
N GLY A 79 -8.81 -8.73 2.15
CA GLY A 79 -8.29 -9.78 3.03
C GLY A 79 -8.65 -9.57 4.51
N LEU A 80 -8.44 -8.37 5.05
CA LEU A 80 -8.67 -8.10 6.47
C LEU A 80 -10.13 -7.81 6.80
N PHE A 81 -10.83 -6.98 6.02
CA PHE A 81 -12.20 -6.54 6.31
C PHE A 81 -13.26 -7.45 5.69
N GLN A 82 -12.93 -8.22 4.63
CA GLN A 82 -13.88 -9.05 3.86
C GLN A 82 -15.07 -8.25 3.30
N GLU A 83 -14.92 -6.93 3.19
CA GLU A 83 -15.93 -6.02 2.67
C GLU A 83 -15.61 -5.66 1.21
N ALA A 84 -16.64 -5.59 0.37
CA ALA A 84 -16.49 -5.17 -1.02
C ALA A 84 -16.43 -3.63 -1.09
N PRO A 85 -15.60 -3.07 -2.00
CA PRO A 85 -15.52 -1.63 -2.18
C PRO A 85 -16.88 -1.06 -2.58
N GLY A 86 -17.30 0.01 -1.91
CA GLY A 86 -18.50 0.75 -2.29
C GLY A 86 -18.40 1.33 -3.70
N ARG A 87 -19.55 1.72 -4.28
CA ARG A 87 -19.63 2.26 -5.65
C ARG A 87 -18.67 3.43 -5.93
N GLY A 88 -18.47 4.32 -4.95
CA GLY A 88 -17.52 5.43 -5.07
C GLY A 88 -16.06 4.99 -5.12
N ALA A 89 -15.67 4.01 -4.30
CA ALA A 89 -14.32 3.45 -4.28
C ALA A 89 -13.99 2.71 -5.58
N LEU A 90 -14.96 1.99 -6.15
CA LEU A 90 -14.83 1.35 -7.46
C LEU A 90 -14.57 2.36 -8.59
N ILE A 91 -15.31 3.46 -8.63
CA ILE A 91 -15.11 4.51 -9.65
C ILE A 91 -13.73 5.15 -9.48
N GLY A 92 -13.33 5.47 -8.24
CA GLY A 92 -12.00 6.00 -7.95
C GLY A 92 -10.89 5.05 -8.39
N PHE A 93 -11.03 3.75 -8.11
CA PHE A 93 -10.10 2.72 -8.55
C PHE A 93 -9.98 2.65 -10.07
N CYS A 94 -11.10 2.64 -10.80
CA CYS A 94 -11.09 2.63 -12.26
C CYS A 94 -10.41 3.87 -12.85
N LEU A 95 -10.70 5.06 -12.31
CA LEU A 95 -10.06 6.30 -12.75
C LEU A 95 -8.56 6.30 -12.45
N GLY A 96 -8.14 5.80 -11.28
CA GLY A 96 -6.74 5.65 -10.92
C GLY A 96 -6.00 4.67 -11.85
N ALA A 97 -6.61 3.53 -12.15
CA ALA A 97 -6.06 2.54 -13.08
C ALA A 97 -5.91 3.10 -14.50
N LEU A 98 -6.89 3.87 -14.99
CA LEU A 98 -6.81 4.56 -16.27
C LEU A 98 -5.72 5.63 -16.28
N GLY A 99 -5.57 6.40 -15.20
CA GLY A 99 -4.48 7.36 -15.03
C GLY A 99 -3.11 6.70 -15.11
N MET A 100 -2.92 5.58 -14.42
CA MET A 100 -1.67 4.81 -14.48
C MET A 100 -1.40 4.24 -15.87
N LEU A 101 -2.42 3.69 -16.54
CA LEU A 101 -2.31 3.21 -17.92
C LEU A 101 -1.84 4.32 -18.87
N SER A 102 -2.31 5.55 -18.69
CA SER A 102 -1.87 6.68 -19.52
C SER A 102 -0.39 7.00 -19.34
N THR A 103 0.15 6.88 -18.12
CA THR A 103 1.58 7.15 -17.84
C THR A 103 2.51 6.05 -18.34
N VAL A 104 2.01 4.81 -18.46
CA VAL A 104 2.80 3.70 -19.03
C VAL A 104 2.81 3.74 -20.56
N LEU A 105 1.72 4.20 -21.18
CA LEU A 105 1.53 4.12 -22.64
C LEU A 105 1.99 5.37 -23.41
N LEU A 106 2.19 6.51 -22.75
CA LEU A 106 2.60 7.80 -23.33
C LEU A 106 3.97 8.22 -22.82
#